data_AF-A0A960BUJ3-F1
#
_entry.id   AF-A0A960BUJ3-F1
#
_cell.length_a   1.000
_cell.length_b   1.000
_cell.length_c   1.000
_cell.angle_alpha   90.00
_cell.angle_beta   90.00
_cell.angle_gamma   90.00
#
_symmetry.space_group_name_H-M   'P 1'
#
loop_
_entity.id
_entity.type
_entity.pdbx_description
1 polymer ?
#
loop_
_entity_poly.entity_id
_entity_poly.type
_entity_poly.pdbx_seq_one_letter_code
_entity_poly.pdbx_strand_id
1 'polypeptide(L)'
;MRFAAVEDFRGGRYGEVLLVTAASEPGEGPQATVYNTFGLNDCPADLWSQLDAEAVAKHHGAAAALLNGPRYWLMDSIEKAPTGPPEIATFGGIDMIRQATVKLTSMNPAP
;
A
#
# COMPACT_ATOMS: atom_id res chain seq x y z
N MET A 1 -11.21 9.75 20.16
CA MET A 1 -10.52 9.06 19.05
C MET A 1 -10.56 7.57 19.36
N ARG A 2 -11.11 6.72 18.47
CA ARG A 2 -11.20 5.26 18.69
C ARG A 2 -10.10 4.59 17.88
N PHE A 3 -9.25 3.81 18.55
CA PHE A 3 -8.26 2.95 17.92
C PHE A 3 -8.88 1.56 17.75
N ALA A 4 -8.65 0.93 16.60
CA ALA A 4 -8.91 -0.49 16.44
C ALA A 4 -7.56 -1.22 16.57
N ALA A 5 -7.44 -2.05 17.60
CA ALA A 5 -6.37 -3.03 17.72
C ALA A 5 -6.81 -4.31 17.02
N VAL A 6 -5.93 -4.88 16.21
CA VAL A 6 -6.06 -6.25 15.71
C VAL A 6 -4.89 -7.04 16.33
N GLU A 7 -5.09 -8.32 16.62
CA GLU A 7 -4.10 -9.18 17.29
C GLU A 7 -3.78 -10.41 16.41
N ASP A 8 -2.78 -11.20 16.80
CA ASP A 8 -2.31 -12.43 16.12
C ASP A 8 -1.87 -12.24 14.66
N PHE A 9 -1.18 -11.13 14.39
CA PHE A 9 -0.72 -10.79 13.04
C PHE A 9 0.44 -11.62 12.51
N ARG A 10 1.27 -12.16 13.40
CA ARG A 10 2.53 -12.78 13.04
C ARG A 10 2.30 -13.93 12.05
N GLY A 11 2.94 -13.84 10.89
CA GLY A 11 2.82 -14.86 9.84
C GLY A 11 1.61 -14.71 8.92
N GLY A 12 0.76 -13.70 9.11
CA GLY A 12 -0.28 -13.33 8.13
C GLY A 12 0.36 -12.74 6.86
N ARG A 13 -0.15 -13.12 5.69
CA ARG A 13 0.40 -12.63 4.41
C ARG A 13 -0.23 -11.31 4.04
N TYR A 14 0.58 -10.40 3.52
CA TYR A 14 0.10 -9.13 3.01
C TYR A 14 0.88 -8.69 1.77
N GLY A 15 0.31 -7.76 1.02
CA GLY A 15 1.00 -7.09 -0.07
C GLY A 15 0.60 -5.63 -0.12
N GLU A 16 1.50 -4.79 -0.62
CA GLU A 16 1.28 -3.35 -0.79
C GLU A 16 1.54 -2.91 -2.23
N VAL A 17 0.62 -2.13 -2.77
CA VAL A 17 0.80 -1.43 -4.05
C VAL A 17 0.97 0.06 -3.74
N LEU A 18 2.10 0.62 -4.17
CA LEU A 18 2.39 2.04 -4.02
C LEU A 18 2.28 2.70 -5.40
N LEU A 19 1.29 3.58 -5.56
CA LEU A 19 1.11 4.36 -6.77
C LEU A 19 1.83 5.70 -6.62
N VAL A 20 2.93 5.87 -7.36
CA VAL A 20 3.75 7.08 -7.32
C VAL A 20 3.20 8.11 -8.30
N THR A 21 2.93 9.31 -7.82
CA THR A 21 2.55 10.45 -8.65
C THR A 21 3.66 11.49 -8.64
N ALA A 22 3.83 12.18 -9.78
CA ALA A 22 4.70 13.34 -9.84
C ALA A 22 4.20 14.45 -8.91
N ALA A 23 5.08 15.40 -8.62
CA ALA A 23 4.70 16.62 -7.92
C ALA A 23 3.63 17.38 -8.72
N SER A 24 2.54 17.76 -8.07
CA SER A 24 1.48 18.55 -8.69
C SER A 24 1.81 20.04 -8.72
N GLU A 25 2.67 20.51 -7.82
CA GLU A 25 3.02 21.91 -7.65
C GLU A 25 4.54 22.13 -7.70
N PRO A 26 5.03 23.29 -8.20
CA PRO A 26 6.45 23.62 -8.18
C PRO A 26 7.03 23.62 -6.76
N GLY A 27 8.14 22.90 -6.58
CA GLY A 27 8.83 22.79 -5.28
C GLY A 27 8.37 21.63 -4.40
N GLU A 28 7.34 20.87 -4.81
CA GLU A 28 7.03 19.60 -4.16
C GLU A 28 7.84 18.43 -4.74
N GLY A 29 8.04 17.38 -3.94
CA GLY A 29 8.57 16.10 -4.39
C GLY A 29 7.45 15.14 -4.83
N PRO A 30 7.81 14.01 -5.47
CA PRO A 30 6.84 12.97 -5.80
C PRO A 30 6.16 12.43 -4.52
N GLN A 31 4.97 11.85 -4.69
CA GLN A 31 4.21 11.25 -3.60
C GLN A 31 3.83 9.82 -3.95
N ALA A 32 3.60 8.97 -2.96
CA ALA A 32 3.11 7.61 -3.15
C ALA A 32 1.83 7.39 -2.35
N THR A 33 0.75 6.99 -3.02
CA THR A 33 -0.45 6.49 -2.34
C THR A 33 -0.30 4.99 -2.12
N VAL A 34 -0.44 4.54 -0.87
CA VAL A 34 -0.19 3.16 -0.44
C VAL A 34 -1.53 2.44 -0.26
N TYR A 35 -1.70 1.34 -0.97
CA TYR A 35 -2.80 0.39 -0.81
C TYR A 35 -2.28 -0.92 -0.26
N ASN A 36 -3.02 -1.60 0.63
CA ASN A 36 -2.63 -2.93 1.07
C ASN A 36 -3.80 -3.89 1.27
N THR A 37 -3.51 -5.19 1.29
CA THR A 37 -4.51 -6.26 1.44
C THR A 37 -5.03 -6.44 2.87
N PHE A 38 -4.41 -5.77 3.83
CA PHE A 38 -4.66 -6.04 5.25
C PHE A 38 -6.10 -5.72 5.65
N GLY A 39 -6.75 -6.69 6.29
CA GLY A 39 -8.14 -6.61 6.70
C GLY A 39 -9.16 -6.98 5.62
N LEU A 40 -8.72 -7.28 4.38
CA LEU A 40 -9.59 -7.70 3.28
C LEU A 40 -9.31 -9.12 2.79
N ASN A 41 -8.03 -9.49 2.60
CA ASN A 41 -7.64 -10.81 2.09
C ASN A 41 -6.18 -11.14 2.46
N ASP A 42 -5.80 -12.40 2.29
CA ASP A 42 -4.46 -12.93 2.60
C ASP A 42 -3.45 -12.77 1.45
N CYS A 43 -3.61 -11.76 0.59
CA CYS A 43 -2.70 -11.49 -0.54
C CYS A 43 -2.43 -12.75 -1.42
N PRO A 44 -3.43 -13.27 -2.13
CA PRO A 44 -3.32 -14.54 -2.86
C PRO A 44 -2.14 -14.53 -3.83
N ALA A 45 -1.17 -15.44 -3.59
CA ALA A 45 0.11 -15.43 -4.28
C ALA A 45 -0.01 -15.60 -5.81
N ASP A 46 -0.96 -16.44 -6.26
CA ASP A 46 -1.17 -16.68 -7.69
C ASP A 46 -1.63 -15.40 -8.40
N LEU A 47 -2.57 -14.66 -7.82
CA LEU A 47 -3.02 -13.37 -8.37
C LEU A 47 -1.93 -12.31 -8.25
N TRP A 48 -1.22 -12.28 -7.12
CA TRP A 48 -0.14 -11.30 -6.90
C TRP A 48 0.99 -11.48 -7.93
N SER A 49 1.37 -12.72 -8.22
CA SER A 49 2.43 -13.04 -9.19
C SER A 49 2.11 -12.60 -10.62
N GLN A 50 0.84 -12.36 -10.92
CA GLN A 50 0.36 -11.89 -12.23
C GLN A 50 0.28 -10.36 -12.32
N LEU A 51 0.51 -9.63 -11.22
CA LEU A 51 0.51 -8.17 -11.25
C LEU A 51 1.70 -7.66 -12.05
N ASP A 52 1.39 -6.82 -13.04
CA ASP A 52 2.38 -6.08 -13.82
C ASP A 52 2.41 -4.62 -13.33
N ALA A 53 3.55 -4.19 -12.81
CA ALA A 53 3.69 -2.86 -12.22
C ALA A 53 3.48 -1.73 -13.24
N GLU A 54 3.91 -1.90 -14.48
CA GLU A 54 3.76 -0.88 -15.53
C GLU A 54 2.29 -0.76 -15.96
N ALA A 55 1.61 -1.88 -16.14
CA ALA A 55 0.19 -1.94 -16.46
C ALA A 55 -0.66 -1.32 -15.33
N VAL A 56 -0.32 -1.62 -14.07
CA VAL A 56 -0.95 -0.99 -12.90
C VAL A 56 -0.72 0.51 -12.91
N ALA A 57 0.52 0.97 -13.08
CA ALA A 57 0.82 2.40 -13.12
C ALA A 57 0.01 3.11 -14.22
N LYS A 58 0.00 2.55 -15.42
CA LYS A 58 -0.74 3.07 -16.57
C LYS A 58 -2.23 3.11 -16.32
N HIS A 59 -2.83 2.05 -15.75
CA HIS A 59 -4.26 1.99 -15.47
C HIS A 59 -4.68 3.09 -14.49
N HIS A 60 -3.85 3.37 -13.49
CA HIS A 60 -4.13 4.37 -12.46
C HIS A 60 -3.62 5.78 -12.80
N GLY A 61 -3.03 6.00 -13.98
CA GLY A 61 -2.42 7.29 -14.34
C GLY A 61 -1.26 7.69 -13.41
N ALA A 62 -0.62 6.73 -12.77
CA ALA A 62 0.52 6.95 -11.91
C ALA A 62 1.82 7.02 -12.74
N ALA A 63 2.81 7.74 -12.23
CA ALA A 63 4.14 7.79 -12.83
C ALA A 63 4.88 6.44 -12.70
N ALA A 64 4.64 5.72 -11.60
CA ALA A 64 5.13 4.37 -11.39
C ALA A 64 4.23 3.64 -10.39
N ALA A 65 4.29 2.31 -10.40
CA ALA A 65 3.77 1.47 -9.33
C ALA A 65 4.92 0.65 -8.74
N LEU A 66 4.93 0.50 -7.42
CA LEU A 66 5.83 -0.41 -6.72
C LEU A 66 5.01 -1.51 -6.06
N LEU A 67 5.40 -2.76 -6.29
CA LEU A 67 4.76 -3.94 -5.71
C LEU A 67 5.64 -4.46 -4.56
N ASN A 68 5.16 -4.34 -3.33
CA ASN A 68 5.85 -4.86 -2.14
C ASN A 68 5.08 -6.05 -1.56
N GLY A 69 5.37 -7.25 -2.04
CA GLY A 69 4.67 -8.45 -1.61
C GLY A 69 4.93 -9.69 -2.47
N PRO A 70 4.30 -10.82 -2.10
CA PRO A 70 3.65 -11.03 -0.82
C PRO A 70 4.70 -11.11 0.30
N ARG A 71 4.44 -10.46 1.44
CA ARG A 71 5.28 -10.46 2.65
C ARG A 71 4.51 -11.12 3.78
N TYR A 72 5.21 -11.39 4.88
CA TYR A 72 4.62 -11.86 6.12
C TYR A 72 4.81 -10.81 7.21
N TRP A 73 3.76 -10.55 7.98
CA TRP A 73 3.86 -9.68 9.15
C TRP A 73 4.78 -10.30 10.20
N LEU A 74 5.75 -9.51 10.67
CA LEU A 74 6.60 -9.86 11.81
C LEU A 74 6.10 -9.28 13.13
N MET A 75 5.19 -8.32 13.07
CA MET A 75 4.57 -7.67 14.22
C MET A 75 3.43 -8.54 14.76
N ASP A 76 3.21 -8.49 16.07
CA ASP A 76 2.14 -9.24 16.73
C ASP A 76 0.80 -8.47 16.74
N SER A 77 0.86 -7.13 16.75
CA SER A 77 -0.31 -6.25 16.72
C SER A 77 -0.08 -4.98 15.91
N ILE A 78 -1.17 -4.35 15.48
CA ILE A 78 -1.19 -3.01 14.89
C ILE A 78 -2.38 -2.24 15.46
N GLU A 79 -2.16 -0.96 15.75
CA GLU A 79 -3.23 -0.03 16.10
C GLU A 79 -3.46 0.94 14.95
N LYS A 80 -4.73 1.12 14.56
CA LYS A 80 -5.12 2.10 13.54
C LYS A 80 -6.10 3.11 14.11
N ALA A 81 -5.91 4.37 13.74
CA ALA A 81 -6.87 5.45 13.93
C ALA A 81 -7.49 5.81 12.58
N PRO A 82 -8.51 5.08 12.10
CA PRO A 82 -9.13 5.35 10.81
C PRO A 82 -9.84 6.71 10.82
N THR A 83 -9.66 7.46 9.74
CA THR A 83 -10.37 8.72 9.49
C THR A 83 -11.35 8.53 8.34
N GLY A 84 -12.58 8.13 8.66
CA GLY A 84 -13.65 7.91 7.68
C GLY A 84 -13.76 6.45 7.18
N PRO A 85 -14.67 6.19 6.22
CA PRO A 85 -14.84 4.86 5.64
C PRO A 85 -13.60 4.43 4.83
N PRO A 86 -13.29 3.13 4.76
CA PRO A 86 -12.15 2.64 3.99
C PRO A 86 -12.37 2.89 2.50
N GLU A 87 -11.36 3.44 1.82
CA GLU A 87 -11.30 3.51 0.37
C GLU A 87 -10.69 2.20 -0.15
N ILE A 88 -11.46 1.45 -0.95
CA ILE A 88 -11.04 0.16 -1.51
C ILE A 88 -10.76 0.32 -3.01
N ALA A 89 -9.65 -0.24 -3.47
CA ALA A 89 -9.30 -0.37 -4.88
C ALA A 89 -8.87 -1.81 -5.18
N THR A 90 -9.12 -2.28 -6.40
CA THR A 90 -8.81 -3.64 -6.83
C THR A 90 -7.64 -3.65 -7.81
N PHE A 91 -6.63 -4.48 -7.54
CA PHE A 91 -5.45 -4.66 -8.38
C PHE A 91 -5.37 -6.11 -8.83
N GLY A 92 -5.55 -6.39 -10.12
CA GLY A 92 -5.50 -7.77 -10.64
C GLY A 92 -6.43 -8.76 -9.93
N GLY A 93 -7.60 -8.29 -9.48
CA GLY A 93 -8.56 -9.09 -8.72
C GLY A 93 -8.31 -9.16 -7.21
N ILE A 94 -7.32 -8.41 -6.69
CA ILE A 94 -7.01 -8.32 -5.27
C ILE A 94 -7.53 -7.00 -4.72
N ASP A 95 -8.50 -7.06 -3.81
CA ASP A 95 -9.01 -5.87 -3.13
C ASP A 95 -8.00 -5.36 -2.09
N MET A 96 -7.82 -4.05 -2.04
CA MET A 96 -6.88 -3.38 -1.14
C MET A 96 -7.46 -2.10 -0.57
N ILE A 97 -7.12 -1.80 0.69
CA ILE A 97 -7.51 -0.58 1.38
C ILE A 97 -6.41 0.47 1.21
N ARG A 98 -6.78 1.70 0.85
CA ARG A 98 -5.88 2.87 0.91
C ARG A 98 -5.50 3.16 2.35
N GLN A 99 -4.20 3.17 2.65
CA GLN A 99 -3.68 3.42 3.99
C GLN A 99 -3.18 4.85 4.17
N ALA A 100 -2.44 5.37 3.19
CA ALA A 100 -1.78 6.67 3.32
C ALA A 100 -1.39 7.25 1.96
N THR A 101 -1.11 8.55 1.93
CA THR A 101 -0.30 9.19 0.89
C THR A 101 0.97 9.73 1.54
N VAL A 102 2.13 9.31 1.07
CA VAL A 102 3.45 9.63 1.65
C VAL A 102 4.24 10.49 0.66
N LYS A 103 4.81 11.61 1.12
CA LYS A 103 5.76 12.39 0.31
C LYS A 103 7.08 11.63 0.22
N LEU A 104 7.53 11.37 -1.00
CA LEU A 104 8.83 10.76 -1.28
C LEU A 104 9.89 11.87 -1.25
N THR A 105 10.28 12.27 -0.04
CA THR A 105 11.44 13.15 0.14
C THR A 105 12.70 12.30 0.22
N SER A 106 13.82 12.82 -0.31
CA SER A 106 15.14 12.22 -0.13
C SER A 106 15.58 12.33 1.34
N MET A 107 15.01 11.51 2.22
CA MET A 107 15.67 11.14 3.46
C MET A 107 16.72 10.11 3.07
N ASN A 108 17.92 10.59 2.75
CA ASN A 108 19.13 9.78 2.76
C ASN A 108 19.63 9.77 4.22
N PRO A 109 19.29 8.79 5.07
CA PRO A 109 20.14 8.48 6.20
C PRO A 109 21.36 7.79 5.60
N ALA A 110 22.36 8.58 5.21
CA ALA A 110 23.70 8.00 5.11
C ALA A 110 24.01 7.34 6.47
N PRO A 111 24.64 6.15 6.48
CA PRO A 111 24.94 5.41 7.70
C PRO A 111 25.81 6.19 8.69
#